data_AF-A0A7R9L764-F1
#
_entry.id   AF-A0A7R9L764-F1
#
_cell.length_a   1.000
_cell.length_b   1.000
_cell.length_c   1.000
_cell.angle_alpha   90.00
_cell.angle_beta   90.00
_cell.angle_gamma   90.00
#
_symmetry.space_group_name_H-M   'P 1'
#
loop_
_entity.id
_entity.type
_entity.pdbx_description
1 polymer ?
#
loop_
_entity_poly.entity_id
_entity_poly.type
_entity_poly.pdbx_seq_one_letter_code
_entity_poly.pdbx_strand_id
1 'polypeptide(L)'
;FDQKETSKKFLRNFLRQKFAGNARQQFIETIKKLSLVSSEDQKWIESNECHDNDDNLLNGHDVSVEVKALLRTELPVHYYDESVDVTYGLMVVRDNGLFDFIGTHFVESNDQNSTIEALNNRLEKDLGSDWSAIDWKCDAIPLSLDNDSSNVFCINLTADQFTQIEEHFTKSKSFGVKSYGLIRIPFLFRGSTQNCQLQCRDETGKEVDWYVVYKLPRITGAKPPLETGANYAYMTSESKSGWILSDRNITDEKSIFGQTLAPLYVKTIDPSISYLNYNDQPPNDTATHGAAHAKGVVAANGKQGFWLIHSVPHFAPIETDHQYVYPSTGTMYGQTALCISIDINQIDKVFTQLLYMQSYVYQMNITPELAKQSTKIDALKRKEWDSGKKSVVSITSSGGIAFTSFSKSPADLVDLYSGIVASELDINLYVETWRKGAGSPLPSECDLKDTVENVHEISLSFNNSKLTGVFDYLHDHSKWAISKTSTAPYVCFGDINRMKSQFKRGGATTCFKNPLVWKHMNEWVSKVDKCGKLWSLLTQHLNR
;
A
#
# COMPACT_ATOMS: atom_id res chain seq x y z
N PHE A 1 -33.29 -36.57 25.34
CA PHE A 1 -31.99 -36.51 24.65
C PHE A 1 -31.25 -35.31 25.18
N ASP A 2 -30.26 -35.54 26.04
CA ASP A 2 -29.67 -34.49 26.88
C ASP A 2 -28.78 -33.55 26.03
N GLN A 3 -29.21 -32.30 25.88
CA GLN A 3 -28.51 -31.25 25.11
C GLN A 3 -27.12 -30.92 25.68
N LYS A 4 -26.84 -31.30 26.93
CA LYS A 4 -25.57 -31.00 27.60
C LYS A 4 -24.37 -31.73 26.98
N GLU A 5 -24.50 -32.98 26.56
CA GLU A 5 -23.38 -33.71 25.96
C GLU A 5 -23.06 -33.19 24.55
N THR A 6 -24.09 -32.81 23.79
CA THR A 6 -23.91 -32.23 22.46
C THR A 6 -23.14 -30.90 22.52
N SER A 7 -23.46 -30.04 23.50
CA SER A 7 -22.77 -28.76 23.71
C SER A 7 -21.32 -28.94 24.19
N LYS A 8 -21.06 -29.92 25.06
CA LYS A 8 -19.70 -30.26 25.52
C LYS A 8 -18.84 -30.80 24.37
N LYS A 9 -19.40 -31.66 23.52
CA LYS A 9 -18.73 -32.21 22.33
C LYS A 9 -18.46 -31.11 21.29
N PHE A 10 -19.38 -30.16 21.12
CA PHE A 10 -19.20 -28.99 20.26
C PHE A 10 -18.06 -28.09 20.74
N LEU A 11 -18.01 -27.73 22.03
CA LEU A 11 -16.98 -26.85 22.57
C LEU A 11 -15.58 -27.49 22.49
N ARG A 12 -15.48 -28.80 22.78
CA ARG A 12 -14.20 -29.54 22.65
C ARG A 12 -13.71 -29.59 21.20
N ASN A 13 -14.61 -29.82 20.24
CA ASN A 13 -14.26 -29.82 18.82
C ASN A 13 -13.91 -28.42 18.30
N PHE A 14 -14.63 -27.39 18.75
CA PHE A 14 -14.36 -25.99 18.41
C PHE A 14 -12.97 -25.56 18.87
N LEU A 15 -12.59 -25.87 20.12
CA LEU A 15 -11.27 -25.54 20.66
C LEU A 15 -10.14 -26.33 19.98
N ARG A 16 -10.35 -27.62 19.64
CA ARG A 16 -9.39 -28.42 18.86
C ARG A 16 -9.20 -27.92 17.43
N GLN A 17 -10.27 -27.47 16.76
CA GLN A 17 -10.19 -27.02 15.36
C GLN A 17 -9.67 -25.59 15.22
N LYS A 18 -9.99 -24.69 16.16
CA LYS A 18 -9.60 -23.27 16.08
C LYS A 18 -8.23 -22.97 16.70
N PHE A 19 -7.75 -23.80 17.63
CA PHE A 19 -6.47 -23.57 18.32
C PHE A 19 -5.61 -24.84 18.34
N ALA A 20 -4.51 -24.83 17.59
CA ALA A 20 -3.51 -25.89 17.57
C ALA A 20 -2.12 -25.34 17.98
N GLY A 21 -1.27 -26.22 18.53
CA GLY A 21 0.10 -25.87 18.94
C GLY A 21 0.18 -24.74 19.97
N ASN A 22 1.16 -23.84 19.81
CA ASN A 22 1.48 -22.79 20.78
C ASN A 22 0.31 -21.86 21.13
N ALA A 23 -0.64 -21.64 20.21
CA ALA A 23 -1.81 -20.80 20.46
C ALA A 23 -2.73 -21.39 21.55
N ARG A 24 -2.82 -22.73 21.64
CA ARG A 24 -3.59 -23.42 22.68
C ARG A 24 -2.90 -23.30 24.05
N GLN A 25 -1.57 -23.43 24.10
CA GLN A 25 -0.82 -23.26 25.35
C GLN A 25 -0.89 -21.81 25.87
N GLN A 26 -0.76 -20.81 25.00
CA GLN A 26 -0.86 -19.40 25.40
C GLN A 26 -2.25 -19.03 25.93
N PHE A 27 -3.30 -19.58 25.33
CA PHE A 27 -4.67 -19.38 25.83
C PHE A 27 -4.85 -19.97 27.24
N ILE A 28 -4.33 -21.18 27.46
CA ILE A 28 -4.38 -21.84 28.78
C ILE A 28 -3.54 -21.07 29.82
N GLU A 29 -2.33 -20.61 29.47
CA GLU A 29 -1.52 -19.78 30.38
C GLU A 29 -2.19 -18.45 30.73
N THR A 30 -2.93 -17.87 29.78
CA THR A 30 -3.68 -16.63 30.01
C THR A 30 -4.81 -16.86 31.02
N ILE A 31 -5.53 -17.98 30.91
CA ILE A 31 -6.54 -18.36 31.90
C ILE A 31 -5.91 -18.64 33.27
N LYS A 32 -4.74 -19.30 33.31
CA LYS A 32 -3.97 -19.53 34.55
C LYS A 32 -3.57 -18.21 35.26
N LYS A 33 -3.09 -17.21 34.50
CA LYS A 33 -2.70 -15.89 35.06
C LYS A 33 -3.86 -15.07 35.62
N LEU A 34 -5.05 -15.27 35.07
CA LEU A 34 -6.22 -14.48 35.46
C LEU A 34 -6.99 -15.09 36.65
N SER A 35 -6.56 -16.24 37.19
CA SER A 35 -7.21 -16.93 38.33
C SER A 35 -8.71 -17.20 38.13
N LEU A 36 -9.13 -17.47 36.88
CA LEU A 36 -10.53 -17.57 36.47
C LEU A 36 -11.13 -18.98 36.61
N VAL A 37 -10.42 -19.91 37.25
CA VAL A 37 -10.86 -21.30 37.47
C VAL A 37 -10.58 -21.71 38.90
N SER A 38 -11.42 -22.57 39.47
CA SER A 38 -11.22 -23.06 40.82
C SER A 38 -9.96 -23.92 40.93
N SER A 39 -9.42 -24.06 42.13
CA SER A 39 -8.22 -24.86 42.39
C SER A 39 -8.40 -26.35 42.04
N GLU A 40 -9.63 -26.86 42.07
CA GLU A 40 -9.97 -28.23 41.66
C GLU A 40 -10.02 -28.39 40.13
N ASP A 41 -10.57 -27.40 39.41
CA ASP A 41 -10.56 -27.39 37.94
C ASP A 41 -9.15 -27.26 37.38
N GLN A 42 -8.29 -26.52 38.07
CA GLN A 42 -6.89 -26.38 37.72
C GLN A 42 -6.13 -27.72 37.84
N LYS A 43 -6.38 -28.48 38.92
CA LYS A 43 -5.84 -29.85 39.08
C LYS A 43 -6.37 -30.82 38.03
N TRP A 44 -7.64 -30.69 37.61
CA TRP A 44 -8.21 -31.52 36.55
C TRP A 44 -7.52 -31.27 35.20
N ILE A 45 -7.30 -29.99 34.85
CA ILE A 45 -6.57 -29.59 33.63
C ILE A 45 -5.14 -30.16 33.66
N GLU A 46 -4.45 -30.08 34.80
CA GLU A 46 -3.08 -30.58 34.98
C GLU A 46 -3.01 -32.12 34.91
N SER A 47 -4.00 -32.84 35.43
CA SER A 47 -4.03 -34.32 35.39
C SER A 47 -4.29 -34.92 34.00
N ASN A 48 -4.80 -34.12 33.06
CA ASN A 48 -5.13 -34.53 31.69
C ASN A 48 -4.21 -33.89 30.63
N GLU A 49 -3.08 -33.32 31.04
CA GLU A 49 -2.09 -32.69 30.14
C GLU A 49 -1.29 -33.69 29.29
N CYS A 50 -1.51 -35.00 29.42
CA CYS A 50 -0.89 -36.02 28.57
C CYS A 50 -1.84 -37.21 28.38
N HIS A 51 -2.48 -37.34 27.22
CA HIS A 51 -2.62 -38.59 26.48
C HIS A 51 -3.34 -38.32 25.15
N ASP A 52 -2.59 -38.45 24.05
CA ASP A 52 -3.16 -38.77 22.75
C ASP A 52 -3.71 -40.21 22.81
N ASN A 53 -4.93 -40.36 22.31
CA ASN A 53 -5.69 -41.60 22.04
C ASN A 53 -6.67 -42.12 23.10
N ASP A 54 -7.83 -42.45 22.55
CA ASP A 54 -8.91 -43.35 22.96
C ASP A 54 -10.04 -42.92 23.90
N ASP A 55 -11.23 -43.24 23.39
CA ASP A 55 -12.53 -43.31 24.04
C ASP A 55 -12.51 -44.30 25.22
N ASN A 56 -12.76 -43.83 26.44
CA ASN A 56 -13.77 -44.39 27.35
C ASN A 56 -13.85 -43.67 28.71
N LEU A 57 -15.11 -43.32 29.05
CA LEU A 57 -15.75 -43.18 30.37
C LEU A 57 -14.91 -42.85 31.62
N LEU A 58 -15.18 -41.68 32.21
CA LEU A 58 -15.28 -41.54 33.67
C LEU A 58 -16.45 -40.60 34.05
N ASN A 59 -17.18 -41.05 35.08
CA ASN A 59 -18.45 -40.55 35.57
C ASN A 59 -18.31 -39.30 36.46
N GLY A 60 -19.33 -38.45 36.39
CA GLY A 60 -19.93 -37.75 37.53
C GLY A 60 -19.01 -36.88 38.40
N HIS A 61 -18.71 -35.67 37.92
CA HIS A 61 -18.52 -34.51 38.78
C HIS A 61 -19.17 -33.28 38.11
N ASP A 62 -20.05 -32.60 38.84
CA ASP A 62 -20.67 -31.34 38.44
C ASP A 62 -19.62 -30.23 38.47
N VAL A 63 -19.35 -29.63 37.31
CA VAL A 63 -18.51 -28.43 37.19
C VAL A 63 -19.45 -27.25 36.94
N SER A 64 -19.59 -26.37 37.93
CA SER A 64 -20.23 -25.06 37.75
C SER A 64 -19.18 -24.06 37.30
N VAL A 65 -19.06 -23.85 35.99
CA VAL A 65 -18.22 -22.77 35.45
C VAL A 65 -18.99 -21.47 35.57
N GLU A 66 -18.55 -20.55 36.43
CA GLU A 66 -18.98 -19.16 36.38
C GLU A 66 -18.31 -18.51 35.16
N VAL A 67 -18.96 -18.61 34.00
CA VAL A 67 -18.47 -18.06 32.75
C VAL A 67 -18.68 -16.54 32.78
N LYS A 68 -17.70 -15.79 33.30
CA LYS A 68 -17.55 -14.38 32.97
C LYS A 68 -16.89 -14.28 31.59
N ALA A 69 -17.64 -14.62 30.55
CA ALA A 69 -17.13 -14.58 29.18
C ALA A 69 -17.12 -13.14 28.65
N LEU A 70 -15.96 -12.73 28.15
CA LEU A 70 -15.85 -11.72 27.11
C LEU A 70 -16.01 -12.46 25.77
N LEU A 71 -17.17 -12.33 25.12
CA LEU A 71 -17.41 -12.89 23.78
C LEU A 71 -17.14 -11.83 22.72
N ARG A 72 -16.26 -12.18 21.77
CA ARG A 72 -16.00 -11.43 20.54
C ARG A 72 -17.11 -11.77 19.54
N THR A 73 -17.97 -10.82 19.22
CA THR A 73 -18.96 -10.94 18.14
C THR A 73 -18.42 -10.23 16.90
N GLU A 74 -18.31 -10.95 15.78
CA GLU A 74 -18.12 -10.34 14.46
C GLU A 74 -19.51 -9.96 13.92
N LEU A 75 -19.83 -8.67 13.93
CA LEU A 75 -21.00 -8.13 13.23
C LEU A 75 -20.61 -7.76 11.79
N PRO A 76 -21.55 -7.82 10.82
CA PRO A 76 -21.25 -7.53 9.42
C PRO A 76 -20.95 -6.04 9.27
N VAL A 77 -19.71 -5.73 8.88
CA VAL A 77 -19.21 -4.36 8.74
C VAL A 77 -19.71 -3.77 7.41
N HIS A 78 -20.63 -2.81 7.49
CA HIS A 78 -20.76 -1.79 6.46
C HIS A 78 -19.90 -0.59 6.87
N TYR A 79 -18.89 -0.28 6.05
CA TYR A 79 -18.13 0.98 5.90
C TYR A 79 -18.23 2.00 7.05
N TYR A 80 -17.10 2.41 7.68
CA TYR A 80 -16.70 3.82 7.87
C TYR A 80 -15.37 4.01 8.64
N ASP A 81 -14.79 5.19 8.40
CA ASP A 81 -13.81 6.07 9.07
C ASP A 81 -12.96 5.62 10.28
N GLU A 82 -11.72 6.14 10.35
CA GLU A 82 -10.74 5.86 11.42
C GLU A 82 -10.72 6.91 12.56
N SER A 83 -11.74 7.75 12.69
CA SER A 83 -11.87 8.63 13.87
C SER A 83 -12.59 7.92 15.00
N VAL A 84 -11.82 7.18 15.83
CA VAL A 84 -12.17 6.70 17.19
C VAL A 84 -13.68 6.54 17.47
N ASP A 85 -14.28 5.46 16.96
CA ASP A 85 -15.68 5.14 17.26
C ASP A 85 -15.77 4.30 18.55
N VAL A 86 -16.35 4.89 19.61
CA VAL A 86 -16.74 4.14 20.81
C VAL A 86 -18.19 3.69 20.63
N THR A 87 -18.40 2.39 20.40
CA THR A 87 -19.74 1.79 20.35
C THR A 87 -20.19 1.34 21.74
N TYR A 88 -21.39 1.76 22.14
CA TYR A 88 -22.05 1.29 23.36
C TYR A 88 -23.20 0.34 22.99
N GLY A 89 -23.29 -0.81 23.66
CA GLY A 89 -24.38 -1.78 23.46
C GLY A 89 -25.13 -2.03 24.76
N LEU A 90 -26.47 -2.11 24.68
CA LEU A 90 -27.30 -2.51 25.81
C LEU A 90 -27.43 -4.04 25.81
N MET A 91 -26.87 -4.69 26.84
CA MET A 91 -26.89 -6.14 27.01
C MET A 91 -27.77 -6.53 28.20
N VAL A 92 -28.62 -7.54 28.00
CA VAL A 92 -29.45 -8.13 29.07
C VAL A 92 -28.96 -9.54 29.37
N VAL A 93 -28.85 -9.87 30.66
CA VAL A 93 -28.50 -11.20 31.15
C VAL A 93 -29.74 -11.83 31.78
N ARG A 94 -30.22 -12.95 31.24
CA ARG A 94 -31.42 -13.64 31.75
C ARG A 94 -31.07 -14.66 32.83
N ASP A 95 -32.04 -15.03 33.67
CA ASP A 95 -31.85 -15.94 34.81
C ASP A 95 -31.35 -17.36 34.45
N ASN A 96 -31.47 -17.75 33.19
CA ASN A 96 -30.97 -19.03 32.66
C ASN A 96 -29.57 -18.91 32.01
N GLY A 97 -28.92 -17.74 32.10
CA GLY A 97 -27.59 -17.50 31.55
C GLY A 97 -27.54 -17.16 30.05
N LEU A 98 -28.68 -16.92 29.41
CA LEU A 98 -28.74 -16.40 28.03
C LEU A 98 -28.58 -14.86 27.99
N PHE A 99 -27.91 -14.37 26.94
CA PHE A 99 -27.67 -12.95 26.69
C PHE A 99 -28.50 -12.46 25.51
N ASP A 100 -29.06 -11.24 25.61
CA ASP A 100 -29.74 -10.56 24.50
C ASP A 100 -29.16 -9.15 24.29
N PHE A 101 -29.03 -8.73 23.02
CA PHE A 101 -28.60 -7.39 22.63
C PHE A 101 -29.81 -6.60 22.15
N ILE A 102 -30.20 -5.56 22.90
CA ILE A 102 -31.43 -4.81 22.61
C ILE A 102 -31.15 -3.60 21.68
N GLY A 103 -29.89 -3.17 21.56
CA GLY A 103 -29.48 -2.16 20.59
C GLY A 103 -28.03 -1.71 20.77
N THR A 104 -27.47 -1.09 19.72
CA THR A 104 -26.13 -0.47 19.70
C THR A 104 -26.24 1.00 19.30
N HIS A 105 -25.46 1.88 19.93
CA HIS A 105 -25.39 3.29 19.58
C HIS A 105 -23.96 3.83 19.49
N PHE A 106 -23.81 4.88 18.69
CA PHE A 106 -22.56 5.59 18.40
C PHE A 106 -22.63 6.99 19.00
N VAL A 107 -21.60 7.42 19.70
CA VAL A 107 -21.48 8.79 20.21
C VAL A 107 -20.16 9.39 19.75
N GLU A 108 -20.22 10.46 18.97
CA GLU A 108 -19.06 11.25 18.55
C GLU A 108 -18.65 12.23 19.65
N SER A 109 -17.94 11.78 20.68
CA SER A 109 -17.34 12.66 21.68
C SER A 109 -16.15 12.01 22.40
N ASN A 110 -15.05 12.75 22.52
CA ASN A 110 -13.87 12.37 23.30
C ASN A 110 -13.95 12.80 24.78
N ASP A 111 -15.00 13.54 25.18
CA ASP A 111 -15.21 13.96 26.58
C ASP A 111 -16.25 13.07 27.28
N GLN A 112 -15.85 12.55 28.44
CA GLN A 112 -16.62 11.59 29.22
C GLN A 112 -17.90 12.21 29.80
N ASN A 113 -17.81 13.44 30.33
CA ASN A 113 -18.95 14.11 30.93
C ASN A 113 -19.99 14.53 29.88
N SER A 114 -19.52 15.06 28.74
CA SER A 114 -20.38 15.38 27.59
C SER A 114 -21.09 14.15 27.03
N THR A 115 -20.41 12.99 27.00
CA THR A 115 -21.00 11.71 26.56
C THR A 115 -22.09 11.23 27.52
N ILE A 116 -21.84 11.32 28.82
CA ILE A 116 -22.82 10.98 29.87
C ILE A 116 -24.06 11.88 29.78
N GLU A 117 -23.86 13.18 29.60
CA GLU A 117 -24.93 14.16 29.47
C GLU A 117 -25.78 13.93 28.20
N ALA A 118 -25.14 13.68 27.06
CA ALA A 118 -25.83 13.36 25.80
C ALA A 118 -26.67 12.09 25.90
N LEU A 119 -26.17 11.05 26.59
CA LEU A 119 -26.90 9.80 26.80
C LEU A 119 -28.15 10.01 27.66
N ASN A 120 -28.02 10.74 28.78
CA ASN A 120 -29.13 11.04 29.69
C ASN A 120 -30.23 11.87 28.97
N ASN A 121 -29.84 12.92 28.23
CA ASN A 121 -30.78 13.78 27.51
C ASN A 121 -31.57 13.04 26.42
N ARG A 122 -30.96 12.02 25.79
CA ARG A 122 -31.63 11.25 24.74
C ARG A 122 -32.57 10.19 25.31
N LEU A 123 -32.19 9.54 26.40
CA LEU A 123 -33.06 8.60 27.12
C LEU A 123 -34.33 9.30 27.62
N GLU A 124 -34.20 10.51 28.14
CA GLU A 124 -35.34 11.35 28.55
C GLU A 124 -36.27 11.67 27.37
N LYS A 125 -35.70 11.96 26.19
CA LYS A 125 -36.46 12.27 24.97
C LYS A 125 -37.20 11.04 24.40
N ASP A 126 -36.58 9.88 24.40
CA ASP A 126 -37.11 8.67 23.76
C ASP A 126 -38.15 7.94 24.67
N LEU A 127 -38.12 8.15 25.99
CA LEU A 127 -39.01 7.49 26.97
C LEU A 127 -40.16 8.36 27.51
N GLY A 128 -40.13 9.69 27.31
CA GLY A 128 -41.27 10.59 27.59
C GLY A 128 -41.46 11.00 29.06
N SER A 129 -42.63 11.56 29.37
CA SER A 129 -42.89 12.43 30.55
C SER A 129 -42.92 11.79 31.94
N ASP A 130 -42.80 10.46 32.06
CA ASP A 130 -42.74 9.76 33.37
C ASP A 130 -41.30 9.69 33.95
N TRP A 131 -40.33 10.34 33.31
CA TRP A 131 -38.92 10.29 33.68
C TRP A 131 -38.55 11.13 34.92
N SER A 132 -39.33 12.17 35.26
CA SER A 132 -39.01 13.07 36.39
C SER A 132 -39.17 12.44 37.79
N ALA A 133 -39.74 11.24 37.88
CA ALA A 133 -39.94 10.50 39.14
C ALA A 133 -38.84 9.45 39.44
N ILE A 134 -37.80 9.35 38.60
CA ILE A 134 -36.76 8.34 38.68
C ILE A 134 -35.43 9.01 39.08
N ASP A 135 -34.97 8.76 40.31
CA ASP A 135 -33.82 9.46 40.89
C ASP A 135 -32.46 8.83 40.49
N TRP A 136 -32.06 8.82 39.19
CA TRP A 136 -30.70 8.42 38.76
C TRP A 136 -30.04 9.35 37.75
N LYS A 137 -28.70 9.28 37.67
CA LYS A 137 -27.85 9.78 36.58
C LYS A 137 -26.81 8.72 36.22
N CYS A 138 -26.47 8.57 34.93
CA CYS A 138 -25.22 7.91 34.52
C CYS A 138 -24.04 8.63 35.22
N ASP A 139 -23.15 7.89 35.89
CA ASP A 139 -22.02 8.45 36.63
C ASP A 139 -20.74 7.65 36.40
N ALA A 140 -19.58 8.31 36.56
CA ALA A 140 -18.27 7.68 36.38
C ALA A 140 -17.87 6.91 37.65
N ILE A 141 -17.65 5.60 37.57
CA ILE A 141 -17.12 4.82 38.71
C ILE A 141 -15.61 4.64 38.52
N PRO A 142 -14.74 5.16 39.40
CA PRO A 142 -13.31 4.91 39.34
C PRO A 142 -13.02 3.48 39.85
N LEU A 143 -12.48 2.61 38.99
CA LEU A 143 -11.87 1.36 39.41
C LEU A 143 -10.34 1.55 39.42
N SER A 144 -9.71 1.34 40.58
CA SER A 144 -8.30 1.63 40.82
C SER A 144 -7.35 0.55 40.27
N LEU A 145 -7.39 0.28 38.97
CA LEU A 145 -6.38 -0.53 38.29
C LEU A 145 -6.14 0.07 36.89
N ASP A 146 -4.97 0.72 36.77
CA ASP A 146 -4.38 1.34 35.58
C ASP A 146 -5.09 2.57 34.96
N ASN A 147 -4.29 3.63 34.82
CA ASN A 147 -4.70 5.03 34.74
C ASN A 147 -5.23 5.50 33.37
N ASP A 148 -5.76 4.62 32.51
CA ASP A 148 -6.24 5.03 31.17
C ASP A 148 -7.52 4.34 30.66
N SER A 149 -8.29 3.68 31.53
CA SER A 149 -9.60 3.14 31.11
C SER A 149 -10.68 3.22 32.19
N SER A 150 -11.43 4.32 32.21
CA SER A 150 -12.72 4.42 32.90
C SER A 150 -13.79 3.64 32.12
N ASN A 151 -14.62 2.87 32.82
CA ASN A 151 -15.85 2.26 32.28
C ASN A 151 -17.05 3.06 32.79
N VAL A 152 -18.00 3.43 31.93
CA VAL A 152 -19.25 4.08 32.31
C VAL A 152 -20.31 3.00 32.56
N PHE A 153 -20.88 2.97 33.77
CA PHE A 153 -21.99 2.10 34.12
C PHE A 153 -23.22 2.97 34.44
N CYS A 154 -24.36 2.73 33.79
CA CYS A 154 -25.61 3.42 34.12
C CYS A 154 -26.60 2.39 34.64
N ILE A 155 -26.81 2.23 35.96
CA ILE A 155 -27.87 1.32 36.38
C ILE A 155 -28.32 1.40 37.84
N ASN A 156 -29.65 1.55 38.01
CA ASN A 156 -30.42 0.71 38.92
C ASN A 156 -31.92 0.55 38.54
N LEU A 157 -32.28 0.12 37.31
CA LEU A 157 -33.70 -0.10 36.91
C LEU A 157 -34.52 -0.91 37.94
N THR A 158 -35.66 -0.38 38.39
CA THR A 158 -36.62 -1.20 39.16
C THR A 158 -37.35 -2.15 38.21
N ALA A 159 -37.84 -3.28 38.74
CA ALA A 159 -38.52 -4.31 37.94
C ALA A 159 -39.73 -3.77 37.17
N ASP A 160 -40.45 -2.79 37.73
CA ASP A 160 -41.63 -2.19 37.11
C ASP A 160 -41.28 -1.30 35.91
N GLN A 161 -40.19 -0.53 36.01
CA GLN A 161 -39.70 0.34 34.92
C GLN A 161 -39.21 -0.48 33.72
N PHE A 162 -38.61 -1.65 33.98
CA PHE A 162 -38.20 -2.56 32.92
C PHE A 162 -39.39 -3.23 32.23
N THR A 163 -40.41 -3.63 33.00
CA THR A 163 -41.63 -4.25 32.44
C THR A 163 -42.32 -3.32 31.43
N GLN A 164 -42.34 -2.01 31.69
CA GLN A 164 -42.89 -1.02 30.77
C GLN A 164 -42.08 -0.89 29.47
N ILE A 165 -40.74 -0.95 29.54
CA ILE A 165 -39.85 -0.92 28.36
C ILE A 165 -39.98 -2.23 27.56
N GLU A 166 -40.02 -3.38 28.23
CA GLU A 166 -40.19 -4.69 27.61
C GLU A 166 -41.56 -4.83 26.91
N GLU A 167 -42.63 -4.34 27.51
CA GLU A 167 -43.97 -4.31 26.90
C GLU A 167 -44.05 -3.37 25.69
N HIS A 168 -43.29 -2.27 25.69
CA HIS A 168 -43.23 -1.33 24.57
C HIS A 168 -42.54 -1.96 23.34
N PHE A 169 -41.50 -2.78 23.54
CA PHE A 169 -40.67 -3.33 22.44
C PHE A 169 -40.98 -4.78 22.07
N THR A 170 -41.58 -5.58 22.96
CA THR A 170 -41.80 -7.02 22.71
C THR A 170 -43.18 -7.49 23.17
N LYS A 171 -44.13 -7.64 22.24
CA LYS A 171 -45.38 -8.37 22.49
C LYS A 171 -45.15 -9.88 22.60
N SER A 172 -44.46 -10.38 23.63
CA SER A 172 -44.68 -11.73 24.20
C SER A 172 -43.74 -12.08 25.36
N LYS A 173 -44.36 -12.39 26.51
CA LYS A 173 -43.97 -13.30 27.61
C LYS A 173 -42.68 -13.01 28.41
N SER A 174 -42.97 -12.67 29.66
CA SER A 174 -42.13 -12.46 30.83
C SER A 174 -41.21 -13.62 31.21
N PHE A 175 -39.94 -13.30 31.47
CA PHE A 175 -39.03 -14.13 32.27
C PHE A 175 -38.10 -13.24 33.11
N GLY A 176 -37.89 -13.63 34.37
CA GLY A 176 -37.12 -12.88 35.36
C GLY A 176 -35.65 -12.65 34.99
N VAL A 177 -35.11 -11.55 35.51
CA VAL A 177 -33.72 -11.09 35.29
C VAL A 177 -33.12 -10.69 36.64
N LYS A 178 -31.92 -11.20 36.94
CA LYS A 178 -31.19 -10.98 38.23
C LYS A 178 -30.25 -9.77 38.30
N SER A 179 -29.76 -9.22 37.19
CA SER A 179 -28.86 -8.04 37.20
C SER A 179 -28.68 -7.42 35.81
N TYR A 180 -28.37 -6.13 35.76
CA TYR A 180 -28.08 -5.36 34.54
C TYR A 180 -26.64 -4.82 34.53
N GLY A 181 -26.10 -4.50 33.33
CA GLY A 181 -24.73 -4.04 33.12
C GLY A 181 -24.53 -3.32 31.78
N LEU A 182 -23.91 -2.13 31.76
CA LEU A 182 -23.38 -1.52 30.53
C LEU A 182 -21.89 -1.85 30.47
N ILE A 183 -21.47 -2.66 29.50
CA ILE A 183 -20.08 -3.09 29.35
C ILE A 183 -19.44 -2.22 28.27
N ARG A 184 -18.42 -1.44 28.64
CA ARG A 184 -17.44 -0.97 27.65
C ARG A 184 -16.73 -2.22 27.15
N ILE A 185 -17.00 -2.62 25.92
CA ILE A 185 -16.23 -3.67 25.27
C ILE A 185 -14.99 -2.96 24.73
N PRO A 186 -13.80 -3.09 25.34
CA PRO A 186 -12.59 -2.71 24.64
C PRO A 186 -12.52 -3.66 23.45
N PHE A 187 -12.80 -3.15 22.25
CA PHE A 187 -12.26 -3.79 21.07
C PHE A 187 -10.74 -3.67 21.20
N LEU A 188 -10.13 -4.68 21.83
CA LEU A 188 -8.78 -5.06 21.49
C LEU A 188 -8.87 -5.57 20.05
N PHE A 189 -8.85 -4.63 19.11
CA PHE A 189 -8.11 -4.86 17.90
C PHE A 189 -6.69 -5.22 18.36
N ARG A 190 -6.44 -6.50 18.62
CA ARG A 190 -5.29 -7.12 17.95
C ARG A 190 -5.62 -7.10 16.47
N GLY A 191 -5.64 -5.89 15.89
CA GLY A 191 -4.93 -5.74 14.65
C GLY A 191 -3.56 -6.31 15.00
N SER A 192 -3.13 -7.32 14.26
CA SER A 192 -1.76 -7.18 13.83
C SER A 192 -1.66 -5.73 13.37
N THR A 193 -0.94 -4.88 14.10
CA THR A 193 -0.28 -3.80 13.40
C THR A 193 0.59 -4.55 12.40
N GLN A 194 0.00 -4.86 11.24
CA GLN A 194 0.77 -4.90 10.03
C GLN A 194 1.27 -3.48 10.01
N ASN A 195 2.48 -3.30 10.54
CA ASN A 195 3.27 -2.12 10.33
C ASN A 195 3.43 -2.13 8.81
N CYS A 196 2.44 -1.58 8.12
CA CYS A 196 2.30 -1.64 6.68
C CYS A 196 3.34 -0.66 6.21
N GLN A 197 4.55 -1.18 6.03
CA GLN A 197 5.71 -0.38 5.75
C GLN A 197 5.41 0.32 4.41
N LEU A 198 5.52 1.65 4.38
CA LEU A 198 5.31 2.42 3.16
C LEU A 198 6.47 2.10 2.22
N GLN A 199 6.23 1.18 1.28
CA GLN A 199 7.22 0.56 0.38
C GLN A 199 6.56 0.20 -0.96
N CYS A 200 7.37 -0.17 -1.93
CA CYS A 200 6.91 -0.84 -3.14
C CYS A 200 6.20 -2.16 -2.79
N ARG A 201 5.10 -2.46 -3.47
CA ARG A 201 4.35 -3.72 -3.29
C ARG A 201 4.27 -4.48 -4.61
N ASP A 202 4.27 -5.80 -4.53
CA ASP A 202 4.03 -6.68 -5.67
C ASP A 202 2.53 -6.86 -5.97
N GLU A 203 2.21 -7.67 -6.99
CA GLU A 203 0.84 -8.02 -7.40
C GLU A 203 -0.04 -8.61 -6.28
N THR A 204 0.58 -9.22 -5.26
CA THR A 204 -0.12 -9.84 -4.13
C THR A 204 -0.30 -8.88 -2.96
N GLY A 205 0.21 -7.65 -3.08
CA GLY A 205 0.23 -6.65 -2.02
C GLY A 205 1.39 -6.83 -1.03
N LYS A 206 2.30 -7.77 -1.28
CA LYS A 206 3.47 -8.01 -0.42
C LYS A 206 4.54 -6.96 -0.69
N GLU A 207 5.18 -6.50 0.37
CA GLU A 207 6.30 -5.56 0.30
C GLU A 207 7.50 -6.17 -0.44
N VAL A 208 8.10 -5.37 -1.32
CA VAL A 208 9.29 -5.71 -2.10
C VAL A 208 10.27 -4.55 -2.09
N ASP A 209 11.56 -4.84 -2.19
CA ASP A 209 12.60 -3.81 -2.18
C ASP A 209 12.58 -2.92 -3.44
N TRP A 210 12.27 -3.52 -4.58
CA TRP A 210 12.07 -2.83 -5.84
C TRP A 210 11.22 -3.68 -6.77
N TYR A 211 10.64 -3.03 -7.78
CA TYR A 211 10.09 -3.70 -8.95
C TYR A 211 10.29 -2.87 -10.22
N VAL A 212 10.27 -3.58 -11.35
CA VAL A 212 10.21 -2.99 -12.69
C VAL A 212 8.94 -3.48 -13.38
N VAL A 213 8.25 -2.57 -14.05
CA VAL A 213 7.01 -2.84 -14.78
C VAL A 213 7.19 -2.42 -16.23
N TYR A 214 6.70 -3.26 -17.13
CA TYR A 214 6.52 -2.97 -18.54
C TYR A 214 5.05 -3.12 -18.90
N LYS A 215 4.34 -1.99 -18.98
CA LYS A 215 2.98 -1.95 -19.52
C LYS A 215 3.09 -2.05 -21.04
N LEU A 216 2.47 -3.08 -21.60
CA LEU A 216 2.64 -3.47 -23.01
C LEU A 216 1.77 -2.61 -23.93
N PRO A 217 2.25 -2.20 -25.12
CA PRO A 217 1.43 -1.43 -26.05
C PRO A 217 0.20 -2.21 -26.51
N ARG A 218 -0.73 -1.48 -27.13
CA ARG A 218 -1.78 -2.12 -27.92
C ARG A 218 -1.15 -2.75 -29.17
N ILE A 219 -1.09 -4.08 -29.24
CA ILE A 219 -0.52 -4.80 -30.38
C ILE A 219 -1.64 -5.27 -31.31
N THR A 220 -1.84 -4.56 -32.43
CA THR A 220 -2.86 -4.90 -33.42
C THR A 220 -2.61 -6.29 -34.01
N GLY A 221 -3.62 -7.15 -34.00
CA GLY A 221 -3.53 -8.52 -34.55
C GLY A 221 -2.86 -9.54 -33.62
N ALA A 222 -2.44 -9.14 -32.41
CA ALA A 222 -2.01 -10.08 -31.39
C ALA A 222 -3.19 -10.90 -30.85
N LYS A 223 -2.87 -12.02 -30.19
CA LYS A 223 -3.87 -12.82 -29.47
C LYS A 223 -4.27 -12.11 -28.17
N PRO A 224 -5.54 -12.27 -27.73
CA PRO A 224 -5.97 -11.96 -26.36
C PRO A 224 -4.94 -12.39 -25.32
N PRO A 225 -4.57 -11.50 -24.38
CA PRO A 225 -5.14 -10.17 -24.11
C PRO A 225 -4.39 -8.95 -24.71
N LEU A 226 -3.31 -9.16 -25.49
CA LEU A 226 -2.34 -8.10 -25.88
C LEU A 226 -2.89 -7.00 -26.80
N GLU A 227 -4.09 -7.18 -27.35
CA GLU A 227 -4.79 -6.20 -28.20
C GLU A 227 -5.41 -5.03 -27.43
N THR A 228 -5.48 -5.10 -26.10
CA THR A 228 -6.10 -4.06 -25.27
C THR A 228 -5.12 -2.94 -24.91
N GLY A 229 -3.83 -3.27 -24.78
CA GLY A 229 -2.81 -2.35 -24.27
C GLY A 229 -2.91 -2.06 -22.76
N ALA A 230 -3.71 -2.84 -22.02
CA ALA A 230 -3.82 -2.74 -20.57
C ALA A 230 -2.96 -3.78 -19.82
N ASN A 231 -2.44 -4.79 -20.52
CA ASN A 231 -1.56 -5.80 -19.92
C ASN A 231 -0.19 -5.23 -19.59
N TYR A 232 0.43 -5.83 -18.60
CA TYR A 232 1.79 -5.50 -18.20
C TYR A 232 2.53 -6.75 -17.73
N ALA A 233 3.84 -6.70 -17.85
CA ALA A 233 4.74 -7.65 -17.25
C ALA A 233 5.57 -6.97 -16.17
N TYR A 234 6.05 -7.75 -15.21
CA TYR A 234 6.85 -7.23 -14.11
C TYR A 234 7.95 -8.19 -13.69
N MET A 235 8.95 -7.64 -13.03
CA MET A 235 9.94 -8.34 -12.22
C MET A 235 10.13 -7.58 -10.90
N THR A 236 10.30 -8.28 -9.79
CA THR A 236 10.50 -7.69 -8.46
C THR A 236 11.82 -8.16 -7.86
N SER A 237 12.21 -7.56 -6.74
CA SER A 237 13.33 -8.04 -5.91
C SER A 237 13.21 -9.51 -5.49
N GLU A 238 12.01 -10.09 -5.48
CA GLU A 238 11.78 -11.50 -5.16
C GLU A 238 11.80 -12.43 -6.39
N SER A 239 11.79 -11.87 -7.61
CA SER A 239 11.81 -12.65 -8.85
C SER A 239 13.04 -13.54 -8.95
N LYS A 240 12.82 -14.84 -9.18
CA LYS A 240 13.88 -15.84 -9.44
C LYS A 240 14.04 -16.15 -10.94
N SER A 241 13.24 -15.49 -11.76
CA SER A 241 13.05 -15.80 -13.17
C SER A 241 12.68 -14.52 -13.92
N GLY A 242 12.57 -14.56 -15.24
CA GLY A 242 12.31 -13.37 -16.06
C GLY A 242 10.91 -12.80 -15.94
N TRP A 243 10.52 -12.04 -16.97
CA TRP A 243 9.24 -11.35 -17.04
C TRP A 243 8.05 -12.25 -16.73
N ILE A 244 7.27 -11.85 -15.73
CA ILE A 244 5.98 -12.44 -15.42
C ILE A 244 4.91 -11.56 -16.06
N LEU A 245 4.12 -12.11 -16.97
CA LEU A 245 2.93 -11.46 -17.49
C LEU A 245 1.87 -11.46 -16.38
N SER A 246 1.37 -10.29 -15.98
CA SER A 246 0.31 -10.22 -14.98
C SER A 246 -1.01 -10.76 -15.54
N ASP A 247 -1.76 -11.46 -14.67
CA ASP A 247 -3.15 -11.85 -14.92
C ASP A 247 -4.13 -10.68 -14.73
N ARG A 248 -3.64 -9.52 -14.26
CA ARG A 248 -4.39 -8.28 -14.06
C ARG A 248 -4.10 -7.28 -15.19
N ASN A 249 -5.04 -6.37 -15.39
CA ASN A 249 -4.81 -5.17 -16.19
C ASN A 249 -4.18 -4.09 -15.31
N ILE A 250 -3.34 -3.24 -15.89
CA ILE A 250 -2.74 -2.12 -15.17
C ILE A 250 -3.78 -1.14 -14.63
N THR A 251 -5.00 -1.17 -15.19
CA THR A 251 -6.14 -0.35 -14.77
C THR A 251 -6.85 -0.91 -13.52
N ASP A 252 -6.54 -2.13 -13.08
CA ASP A 252 -7.09 -2.75 -11.86
C ASP A 252 -6.49 -2.07 -10.62
N GLU A 253 -7.33 -1.73 -9.63
CA GLU A 253 -6.90 -1.21 -8.32
C GLU A 253 -5.99 -2.18 -7.56
N LYS A 254 -6.05 -3.48 -7.90
CA LYS A 254 -5.19 -4.53 -7.35
C LYS A 254 -3.97 -4.83 -8.22
N SER A 255 -3.74 -4.06 -9.29
CA SER A 255 -2.49 -4.10 -10.05
C SER A 255 -1.30 -3.68 -9.17
N ILE A 256 -0.06 -3.99 -9.58
CA ILE A 256 1.15 -3.58 -8.85
C ILE A 256 1.20 -2.08 -8.50
N PHE A 257 0.72 -1.21 -9.40
CA PHE A 257 0.62 0.23 -9.13
C PHE A 257 -0.48 0.54 -8.13
N GLY A 258 -1.67 -0.05 -8.31
CA GLY A 258 -2.79 0.12 -7.38
C GLY A 258 -2.43 -0.32 -5.97
N GLN A 259 -1.76 -1.47 -5.82
CA GLN A 259 -1.25 -1.99 -4.53
C GLN A 259 -0.22 -1.04 -3.89
N THR A 260 0.76 -0.58 -4.67
CA THR A 260 1.82 0.31 -4.16
C THR A 260 1.26 1.67 -3.72
N LEU A 261 0.31 2.20 -4.49
CA LEU A 261 -0.26 3.53 -4.26
C LEU A 261 -1.52 3.51 -3.39
N ALA A 262 -2.04 2.33 -3.01
CA ALA A 262 -3.23 2.18 -2.18
C ALA A 262 -3.23 3.08 -0.93
N PRO A 263 -2.11 3.28 -0.18
CA PRO A 263 -2.09 4.20 0.96
C PRO A 263 -2.40 5.67 0.63
N LEU A 264 -2.32 6.05 -0.65
CA LEU A 264 -2.64 7.39 -1.15
C LEU A 264 -4.05 7.45 -1.77
N TYR A 265 -4.69 6.31 -2.02
CA TYR A 265 -6.03 6.19 -2.60
C TYR A 265 -7.06 5.81 -1.55
N VAL A 266 -7.11 6.62 -0.49
CA VAL A 266 -8.06 6.50 0.62
C VAL A 266 -8.63 7.88 0.94
N LYS A 267 -9.87 7.93 1.46
CA LYS A 267 -10.55 9.19 1.81
C LYS A 267 -9.72 10.02 2.78
N THR A 268 -9.15 9.36 3.78
CA THR A 268 -8.30 9.97 4.81
C THR A 268 -6.93 9.31 4.74
N ILE A 269 -5.96 10.00 4.14
CA ILE A 269 -4.57 9.53 4.09
C ILE A 269 -4.00 9.63 5.51
N ASP A 270 -3.25 8.60 5.93
CA ASP A 270 -2.55 8.59 7.22
C ASP A 270 -1.72 9.89 7.38
N PRO A 271 -1.93 10.67 8.46
CA PRO A 271 -1.28 11.96 8.65
C PRO A 271 0.24 11.89 8.82
N SER A 272 0.82 10.69 9.00
CA SER A 272 2.26 10.45 8.99
C SER A 272 2.84 10.32 7.57
N ILE A 273 2.01 10.14 6.54
CA ILE A 273 2.45 9.98 5.16
C ILE A 273 2.63 11.35 4.50
N SER A 274 3.85 11.58 4.05
CA SER A 274 4.16 12.64 3.10
C SER A 274 4.19 12.08 1.69
N TYR A 275 3.74 12.85 0.71
CA TYR A 275 3.83 12.47 -0.69
C TYR A 275 4.09 13.67 -1.60
N LEU A 276 4.69 13.39 -2.75
CA LEU A 276 5.03 14.35 -3.79
C LEU A 276 4.84 13.68 -5.14
N ASN A 277 4.00 14.26 -5.98
CA ASN A 277 3.80 13.81 -7.36
C ASN A 277 4.36 14.83 -8.34
N TYR A 278 5.12 14.35 -9.31
CA TYR A 278 5.65 15.17 -10.39
C TYR A 278 5.30 14.56 -11.75
N ASN A 279 4.91 15.39 -12.70
CA ASN A 279 4.58 14.98 -14.06
C ASN A 279 4.51 16.21 -14.97
N ASP A 280 5.24 16.26 -16.07
CA ASP A 280 5.15 17.37 -17.03
C ASP A 280 3.82 17.43 -17.82
N GLN A 281 2.97 16.40 -17.67
CA GLN A 281 1.62 16.32 -18.17
C GLN A 281 0.72 15.76 -17.05
N PRO A 282 0.37 16.56 -16.03
CA PRO A 282 -0.37 16.07 -14.88
C PRO A 282 -1.82 15.65 -15.24
N PRO A 283 -2.52 14.91 -14.36
CA PRO A 283 -3.84 14.33 -14.67
C PRO A 283 -4.92 15.32 -15.15
N ASN A 284 -4.97 16.52 -14.57
CA ASN A 284 -6.04 17.50 -14.80
C ASN A 284 -5.53 18.85 -15.36
N ASP A 285 -4.33 18.88 -15.95
CA ASP A 285 -3.76 20.10 -16.53
C ASP A 285 -3.04 19.80 -17.86
N THR A 286 -2.70 20.87 -18.55
CA THR A 286 -1.98 20.86 -19.81
C THR A 286 -0.48 20.60 -19.63
N ALA A 287 0.17 20.20 -20.72
CA ALA A 287 1.61 19.93 -20.72
C ALA A 287 2.41 21.18 -20.36
N THR A 288 3.33 21.08 -19.39
CA THR A 288 4.23 22.17 -19.02
C THR A 288 5.52 22.09 -19.83
N HIS A 289 5.64 22.96 -20.83
CA HIS A 289 6.79 22.96 -21.75
C HIS A 289 8.10 23.48 -21.15
N GLY A 290 8.05 24.21 -20.02
CA GLY A 290 9.23 24.76 -19.34
C GLY A 290 9.87 23.85 -18.29
N ALA A 291 9.25 22.72 -17.96
CA ALA A 291 9.71 21.80 -16.92
C ALA A 291 10.40 20.55 -17.48
N ALA A 292 11.05 19.80 -16.59
CA ALA A 292 11.65 18.50 -16.89
C ALA A 292 10.70 17.59 -17.69
N HIS A 293 11.21 16.75 -18.59
CA HIS A 293 10.44 15.60 -19.06
C HIS A 293 10.57 14.49 -18.03
N ALA A 294 9.82 14.61 -16.94
CA ALA A 294 9.95 13.75 -15.77
C ALA A 294 8.60 13.44 -15.16
N LYS A 295 8.42 12.21 -14.67
CA LYS A 295 7.19 11.81 -13.98
C LYS A 295 7.45 10.77 -12.89
N GLY A 296 6.70 10.86 -11.80
CA GLY A 296 6.83 9.93 -10.70
C GLY A 296 6.07 10.34 -9.44
N VAL A 297 6.14 9.44 -8.47
CA VAL A 297 5.53 9.56 -7.15
C VAL A 297 6.60 9.26 -6.10
N VAL A 298 6.70 10.13 -5.10
CA VAL A 298 7.48 9.88 -3.89
C VAL A 298 6.50 9.85 -2.74
N ALA A 299 6.53 8.80 -1.92
CA ALA A 299 5.78 8.77 -0.68
C ALA A 299 6.66 8.23 0.44
N ALA A 300 6.66 8.89 1.59
CA ALA A 300 7.49 8.54 2.74
C ALA A 300 6.80 8.90 4.06
N ASN A 301 7.08 8.12 5.10
CA ASN A 301 6.81 8.46 6.49
C ASN A 301 8.13 8.79 7.21
N GLY A 302 8.09 8.95 8.53
CA GLY A 302 9.28 9.25 9.34
C GLY A 302 10.43 8.24 9.30
N LYS A 303 10.23 7.06 8.69
CA LYS A 303 11.21 5.95 8.67
C LYS A 303 11.64 5.55 7.27
N GLN A 304 10.68 5.46 6.34
CA GLN A 304 10.91 4.89 5.01
C GLN A 304 9.77 5.27 4.05
N GLY A 305 9.95 4.91 2.79
CA GLY A 305 9.04 5.25 1.72
C GLY A 305 9.35 4.50 0.43
N PHE A 306 8.81 5.01 -0.67
CA PHE A 306 9.18 4.58 -2.00
C PHE A 306 9.34 5.75 -2.96
N TRP A 307 10.13 5.52 -4.00
CA TRP A 307 10.20 6.37 -5.18
C TRP A 307 9.79 5.57 -6.41
N LEU A 308 8.66 5.95 -7.02
CA LEU A 308 8.13 5.39 -8.25
C LEU A 308 8.45 6.34 -9.42
N ILE A 309 9.30 5.89 -10.32
CA ILE A 309 9.67 6.56 -11.58
C ILE A 309 8.85 5.92 -12.69
N HIS A 310 8.19 6.71 -13.54
CA HIS A 310 7.36 6.15 -14.62
C HIS A 310 7.28 7.05 -15.85
N SER A 311 6.91 6.48 -16.99
CA SER A 311 6.74 7.28 -18.22
C SER A 311 5.29 7.73 -18.50
N VAL A 312 4.32 7.49 -17.61
CA VAL A 312 2.86 7.63 -17.87
C VAL A 312 2.34 9.08 -17.77
N PRO A 313 1.94 9.73 -18.89
CA PRO A 313 1.26 11.03 -18.83
C PRO A 313 -0.07 10.93 -18.10
N HIS A 314 -0.50 12.00 -17.43
CA HIS A 314 -1.77 12.10 -16.72
C HIS A 314 -1.93 11.13 -15.53
N PHE A 315 -0.82 10.63 -15.00
CA PHE A 315 -0.75 9.77 -13.81
C PHE A 315 0.13 10.46 -12.73
N ALA A 316 -0.13 10.39 -11.43
CA ALA A 316 -1.16 9.64 -10.70
C ALA A 316 -2.18 10.61 -10.05
N PRO A 317 -3.49 10.54 -10.41
CA PRO A 317 -4.50 11.45 -9.87
C PRO A 317 -4.91 11.04 -8.45
N ILE A 318 -4.28 11.61 -7.41
CA ILE A 318 -4.65 11.30 -6.01
C ILE A 318 -5.94 12.04 -5.59
N GLU A 319 -6.21 13.22 -6.16
CA GLU A 319 -7.33 14.09 -5.71
C GLU A 319 -8.70 13.71 -6.29
N THR A 320 -8.74 12.94 -7.38
CA THR A 320 -10.02 12.56 -8.02
C THR A 320 -10.59 11.32 -7.34
N ASP A 321 -11.60 11.52 -6.49
CA ASP A 321 -12.41 10.50 -5.83
C ASP A 321 -11.67 9.49 -4.92
N HIS A 322 -10.41 9.77 -4.57
CA HIS A 322 -9.52 8.89 -3.80
C HIS A 322 -9.43 7.47 -4.37
N GLN A 323 -9.55 7.33 -5.69
CA GLN A 323 -9.57 6.05 -6.36
C GLN A 323 -8.37 5.90 -7.29
N TYR A 324 -7.84 4.68 -7.35
CA TYR A 324 -6.83 4.35 -8.33
C TYR A 324 -7.39 4.47 -9.75
N VAL A 325 -6.84 5.39 -10.53
CA VAL A 325 -7.20 5.57 -11.94
C VAL A 325 -5.94 5.58 -12.78
N TYR A 326 -5.83 4.58 -13.65
CA TYR A 326 -4.84 4.57 -14.71
C TYR A 326 -5.39 5.33 -15.93
N PRO A 327 -4.66 6.32 -16.49
CA PRO A 327 -5.19 7.14 -17.57
C PRO A 327 -5.44 6.32 -18.83
N SER A 328 -6.62 6.49 -19.44
CA SER A 328 -7.02 5.76 -20.65
C SER A 328 -6.04 5.98 -21.82
N THR A 329 -5.47 7.17 -21.92
CA THR A 329 -4.42 7.52 -22.90
C THR A 329 -3.13 6.71 -22.71
N GLY A 330 -2.85 6.25 -21.48
CA GLY A 330 -1.70 5.42 -21.15
C GLY A 330 -1.80 3.97 -21.64
N THR A 331 -2.94 3.54 -22.19
CA THR A 331 -3.12 2.17 -22.72
C THR A 331 -2.58 2.01 -24.14
N MET A 332 -2.41 3.10 -24.89
CA MET A 332 -2.04 3.04 -26.31
C MET A 332 -0.60 2.54 -26.54
N TYR A 333 0.35 3.04 -25.76
CA TYR A 333 1.79 2.83 -25.99
C TYR A 333 2.44 2.00 -24.88
N GLY A 334 3.57 1.38 -25.19
CA GLY A 334 4.46 0.76 -24.21
C GLY A 334 4.93 1.79 -23.19
N GLN A 335 5.06 1.38 -21.94
CA GLN A 335 5.29 2.27 -20.80
C GLN A 335 6.10 1.50 -19.75
N THR A 336 7.09 2.14 -19.14
CA THR A 336 7.90 1.52 -18.08
C THR A 336 7.77 2.25 -16.76
N ALA A 337 7.98 1.52 -15.66
CA ALA A 337 8.18 2.10 -14.35
C ALA A 337 9.20 1.31 -13.53
N LEU A 338 9.85 2.02 -12.61
CA LEU A 338 10.75 1.49 -11.59
C LEU A 338 10.27 2.01 -10.24
N CYS A 339 9.98 1.12 -9.30
CA CYS A 339 9.74 1.48 -7.91
C CYS A 339 10.92 1.03 -7.06
N ILE A 340 11.39 1.91 -6.17
CA ILE A 340 12.48 1.66 -5.22
C ILE A 340 11.95 1.95 -3.82
N SER A 341 11.95 0.96 -2.94
CA SER A 341 11.72 1.16 -1.51
C SER A 341 12.98 1.80 -0.90
N ILE A 342 12.81 2.89 -0.18
CA ILE A 342 13.93 3.69 0.33
C ILE A 342 13.74 4.00 1.81
N ASP A 343 14.85 3.98 2.55
CA ASP A 343 14.87 4.51 3.91
C ASP A 343 14.87 6.04 3.87
N ILE A 344 14.33 6.66 4.92
CA ILE A 344 14.14 8.12 4.98
C ILE A 344 15.45 8.90 4.81
N ASN A 345 16.58 8.33 5.22
CA ASN A 345 17.90 8.94 5.05
C ASN A 345 18.35 9.07 3.58
N GLN A 346 17.65 8.43 2.63
CA GLN A 346 17.90 8.57 1.19
C GLN A 346 17.03 9.66 0.54
N ILE A 347 16.03 10.21 1.22
CA ILE A 347 15.03 11.08 0.60
C ILE A 347 15.62 12.35 -0.02
N ASP A 348 16.63 12.95 0.63
CA ASP A 348 17.32 14.14 0.13
C ASP A 348 18.08 13.88 -1.18
N LYS A 349 18.49 12.63 -1.43
CA LYS A 349 19.10 12.23 -2.70
C LYS A 349 18.07 12.24 -3.83
N VAL A 350 16.86 11.74 -3.57
CA VAL A 350 15.74 11.80 -4.52
C VAL A 350 15.38 13.26 -4.81
N PHE A 351 15.21 14.08 -3.77
CA PHE A 351 14.88 15.50 -3.93
C PHE A 351 15.98 16.30 -4.62
N THR A 352 17.25 15.95 -4.43
CA THR A 352 18.36 16.52 -5.19
C THR A 352 18.17 16.25 -6.68
N GLN A 353 17.83 15.03 -7.09
CA GLN A 353 17.60 14.72 -8.51
C GLN A 353 16.43 15.54 -9.09
N LEU A 354 15.34 15.70 -8.33
CA LEU A 354 14.16 16.50 -8.71
C LEU A 354 14.52 17.99 -8.91
N LEU A 355 15.36 18.55 -8.04
CA LEU A 355 15.84 19.93 -8.12
C LEU A 355 16.74 20.17 -9.35
N TYR A 356 17.63 19.22 -9.67
CA TYR A 356 18.49 19.31 -10.85
C TYR A 356 17.70 19.21 -12.16
N MET A 357 16.75 18.28 -12.24
CA MET A 357 15.95 18.13 -13.46
C MET A 357 14.93 19.26 -13.64
N GLN A 358 14.60 20.00 -12.58
CA GLN A 358 13.52 21.00 -12.55
C GLN A 358 12.15 20.34 -12.78
N SER A 359 11.86 19.31 -11.98
CA SER A 359 10.63 18.52 -12.09
C SER A 359 9.38 19.37 -11.82
N TYR A 360 8.34 19.19 -12.63
CA TYR A 360 7.04 19.82 -12.36
C TYR A 360 6.28 19.06 -11.28
N VAL A 361 6.40 19.50 -10.03
CA VAL A 361 5.61 19.00 -8.90
C VAL A 361 4.22 19.62 -8.96
N TYR A 362 3.20 18.81 -9.24
CA TYR A 362 1.81 19.27 -9.35
C TYR A 362 1.02 19.04 -8.05
N GLN A 363 1.49 18.14 -7.19
CA GLN A 363 0.85 17.84 -5.93
C GLN A 363 1.89 17.50 -4.87
N MET A 364 1.70 18.01 -3.67
CA MET A 364 2.62 17.78 -2.57
C MET A 364 1.90 17.91 -1.22
N ASN A 365 2.05 16.92 -0.35
CA ASN A 365 1.68 16.98 1.05
C ASN A 365 2.87 16.56 1.91
N ILE A 366 3.40 17.47 2.72
CA ILE A 366 4.61 17.23 3.51
C ILE A 366 4.31 17.35 4.99
N THR A 367 4.53 16.26 5.71
CA THR A 367 4.39 16.24 7.17
C THR A 367 5.49 17.08 7.86
N PRO A 368 5.24 17.61 9.07
CA PRO A 368 6.27 18.27 9.87
C PRO A 368 7.48 17.37 10.16
N GLU A 369 7.27 16.06 10.24
CA GLU A 369 8.34 15.09 10.48
C GLU A 369 9.30 15.01 9.28
N LEU A 370 8.78 14.79 8.07
CA LEU A 370 9.62 14.78 6.86
C LEU A 370 10.28 16.15 6.64
N ALA A 371 9.57 17.25 6.90
CA ALA A 371 10.12 18.58 6.76
C ALA A 371 11.35 18.84 7.65
N LYS A 372 11.43 18.21 8.82
CA LYS A 372 12.60 18.28 9.71
C LYS A 372 13.76 17.41 9.25
N GLN A 373 13.47 16.31 8.55
CA GLN A 373 14.48 15.34 8.11
C GLN A 373 15.10 15.67 6.75
N SER A 374 14.42 16.49 5.93
CA SER A 374 14.87 16.86 4.60
C SER A 374 15.39 18.30 4.52
N THR A 375 16.59 18.48 4.00
CA THR A 375 17.15 19.81 3.72
C THR A 375 16.75 20.38 2.35
N LYS A 376 16.13 19.55 1.50
CA LYS A 376 15.80 19.90 0.10
C LYS A 376 14.34 20.27 -0.11
N ILE A 377 13.47 19.95 0.84
CA ILE A 377 12.02 20.08 0.67
C ILE A 377 11.56 21.52 0.50
N ASP A 378 12.16 22.47 1.22
CA ASP A 378 11.81 23.88 1.12
C ASP A 378 12.21 24.46 -0.24
N ALA A 379 13.36 24.05 -0.77
CA ALA A 379 13.78 24.42 -2.12
C ALA A 379 12.81 23.88 -3.17
N LEU A 380 12.31 22.65 -3.03
CA LEU A 380 11.29 22.09 -3.92
C LEU A 380 9.98 22.87 -3.85
N LYS A 381 9.49 23.20 -2.65
CA LYS A 381 8.28 24.01 -2.44
C LYS A 381 8.41 25.40 -3.07
N ARG A 382 9.56 26.04 -2.90
CA ARG A 382 9.85 27.38 -3.45
C ARG A 382 10.30 27.36 -4.92
N LYS A 383 10.45 26.17 -5.53
CA LYS A 383 10.97 25.98 -6.89
C LYS A 383 12.36 26.61 -7.08
N GLU A 384 13.19 26.52 -6.04
CA GLU A 384 14.59 26.96 -6.04
C GLU A 384 15.46 25.88 -6.66
N TRP A 385 15.47 25.84 -8.00
CA TRP A 385 16.20 24.84 -8.77
C TRP A 385 17.71 24.90 -8.57
N ASP A 386 18.36 23.74 -8.67
CA ASP A 386 19.82 23.70 -8.68
C ASP A 386 20.35 24.35 -9.99
N SER A 387 21.46 25.09 -9.87
CA SER A 387 22.12 25.78 -10.99
C SER A 387 23.09 24.88 -11.77
N GLY A 388 23.40 23.69 -11.23
CA GLY A 388 24.25 22.70 -11.84
C GLY A 388 23.69 22.14 -13.14
N LYS A 389 24.59 21.66 -14.01
CA LYS A 389 24.22 21.05 -15.30
C LYS A 389 23.74 19.61 -15.15
N LYS A 390 24.42 18.83 -14.31
CA LYS A 390 24.13 17.42 -14.08
C LYS A 390 24.35 17.02 -12.63
N SER A 391 23.67 15.95 -12.20
CA SER A 391 23.82 15.33 -10.89
C SER A 391 23.82 13.82 -11.03
N VAL A 392 24.81 13.17 -10.41
CA VAL A 392 24.94 11.71 -10.34
C VAL A 392 24.92 11.31 -8.88
N VAL A 393 23.90 10.58 -8.45
CA VAL A 393 23.69 10.25 -7.04
C VAL A 393 23.37 8.77 -6.87
N SER A 394 24.07 8.13 -5.93
CA SER A 394 23.77 6.75 -5.51
C SER A 394 22.73 6.73 -4.40
N ILE A 395 21.55 6.16 -4.68
CA ILE A 395 20.46 5.89 -3.76
C ILE A 395 20.52 4.42 -3.38
N THR A 396 20.47 4.11 -2.08
CA THR A 396 20.45 2.73 -1.60
C THR A 396 19.02 2.36 -1.23
N SER A 397 18.49 1.26 -1.77
CA SER A 397 17.16 0.78 -1.39
C SER A 397 17.15 0.24 0.05
N SER A 398 15.98 0.08 0.65
CA SER A 398 15.83 -0.49 2.01
C SER A 398 16.41 -1.91 2.13
N GLY A 399 16.44 -2.68 1.05
CA GLY A 399 17.09 -3.98 0.92
C GLY A 399 18.58 -3.93 0.60
N GLY A 400 19.19 -2.74 0.55
CA GLY A 400 20.63 -2.54 0.40
C GLY A 400 21.15 -2.54 -1.05
N ILE A 401 20.27 -2.48 -2.05
CA ILE A 401 20.68 -2.41 -3.46
C ILE A 401 21.02 -0.97 -3.83
N ALA A 402 22.17 -0.78 -4.48
CA ALA A 402 22.59 0.53 -4.96
C ALA A 402 22.00 0.84 -6.35
N PHE A 403 21.27 1.96 -6.43
CA PHE A 403 20.74 2.57 -7.64
C PHE A 403 21.49 3.88 -7.90
N THR A 404 22.00 4.09 -9.10
CA THR A 404 22.63 5.36 -9.51
C THR A 404 21.65 6.15 -10.37
N SER A 405 21.23 7.31 -9.89
CA SER A 405 20.38 8.24 -10.63
C SER A 405 21.23 9.30 -11.33
N PHE A 406 21.01 9.44 -12.63
CA PHE A 406 21.64 10.42 -13.51
C PHE A 406 20.60 11.45 -13.91
N SER A 407 20.76 12.69 -13.46
CA SER A 407 19.88 13.81 -13.81
C SER A 407 20.66 14.89 -14.55
N LYS A 408 20.00 15.48 -15.54
CA LYS A 408 20.46 16.68 -16.23
C LYS A 408 19.45 17.80 -16.05
N SER A 409 19.96 19.03 -15.99
CA SER A 409 19.14 20.24 -16.02
C SER A 409 18.92 20.71 -17.47
N PRO A 410 17.95 21.62 -17.71
CA PRO A 410 17.78 22.25 -19.02
C PRO A 410 19.02 22.98 -19.56
N ALA A 411 19.96 23.33 -18.69
CA ALA A 411 21.21 24.00 -19.05
C ALA A 411 22.27 23.05 -19.64
N ASP A 412 22.10 21.74 -19.46
CA ASP A 412 22.99 20.74 -20.02
C ASP A 412 22.46 20.28 -21.38
N LEU A 413 23.01 20.82 -22.46
CA LEU A 413 22.47 20.67 -23.82
C LEU A 413 22.84 19.33 -24.50
N VAL A 414 22.97 18.26 -23.71
CA VAL A 414 23.41 16.94 -24.16
C VAL A 414 22.26 15.92 -24.20
N ASP A 415 22.45 14.83 -24.94
CA ASP A 415 21.66 13.60 -24.78
C ASP A 415 22.04 12.97 -23.43
N LEU A 416 21.05 12.70 -22.57
CA LEU A 416 21.30 12.11 -21.24
C LEU A 416 22.06 10.78 -21.37
N TYR A 417 21.69 9.94 -22.34
CA TYR A 417 22.24 8.59 -22.42
C TYR A 417 23.68 8.58 -22.95
N SER A 418 23.93 9.20 -24.10
CA SER A 418 25.29 9.24 -24.69
C SER A 418 26.22 10.25 -24.02
N GLY A 419 25.71 11.40 -23.57
CA GLY A 419 26.53 12.47 -22.99
C GLY A 419 26.79 12.32 -21.49
N ILE A 420 26.01 11.50 -20.78
CA ILE A 420 26.15 11.32 -19.32
C ILE A 420 26.21 9.83 -18.97
N VAL A 421 25.14 9.07 -19.16
CA VAL A 421 25.05 7.70 -18.62
C VAL A 421 26.15 6.79 -19.15
N ALA A 422 26.31 6.71 -20.47
CA ALA A 422 27.33 5.87 -21.11
C ALA A 422 28.75 6.28 -20.69
N SER A 423 29.03 7.59 -20.66
CA SER A 423 30.34 8.14 -20.32
C SER A 423 30.70 8.00 -18.84
N GLU A 424 29.74 8.17 -17.92
CA GLU A 424 29.97 8.06 -16.47
C GLU A 424 30.12 6.60 -16.03
N LEU A 425 29.45 5.69 -16.73
CA LEU A 425 29.53 4.25 -16.47
C LEU A 425 30.66 3.56 -17.25
N ASP A 426 31.23 4.22 -18.25
CA ASP A 426 32.23 3.67 -19.18
C ASP A 426 31.72 2.39 -19.87
N ILE A 427 30.48 2.45 -20.40
CA ILE A 427 29.82 1.32 -21.05
C ILE A 427 29.05 1.74 -22.28
N ASN A 428 29.00 0.83 -23.25
CA ASN A 428 28.08 0.93 -24.37
C ASN A 428 26.65 0.53 -23.99
N LEU A 429 25.65 1.21 -24.55
CA LEU A 429 24.23 1.05 -24.21
C LEU A 429 23.36 0.69 -25.42
N TYR A 430 22.36 -0.16 -25.18
CA TYR A 430 21.11 -0.19 -25.94
C TYR A 430 20.08 0.69 -25.24
N VAL A 431 19.37 1.54 -25.99
CA VAL A 431 18.41 2.49 -25.43
C VAL A 431 17.09 2.46 -26.19
N GLU A 432 15.99 2.25 -25.49
CA GLU A 432 14.63 2.45 -25.98
C GLU A 432 14.08 3.74 -25.38
N THR A 433 13.56 4.63 -26.22
CA THR A 433 12.81 5.81 -25.78
C THR A 433 11.80 6.22 -26.85
N TRP A 434 10.77 6.96 -26.44
CA TRP A 434 9.83 7.57 -27.38
C TRP A 434 10.52 8.46 -28.42
N ARG A 435 10.44 8.03 -29.68
CA ARG A 435 11.03 8.73 -30.83
C ARG A 435 9.99 9.34 -31.78
N LYS A 436 8.82 9.65 -31.23
CA LYS A 436 7.67 10.29 -31.92
C LYS A 436 7.34 11.70 -31.36
N GLY A 437 8.27 12.30 -30.61
CA GLY A 437 8.07 13.60 -29.96
C GLY A 437 8.32 14.80 -30.89
N ALA A 438 8.35 16.00 -30.30
CA ALA A 438 8.74 17.21 -31.02
C ALA A 438 10.21 17.17 -31.47
N GLY A 439 10.50 17.76 -32.64
CA GLY A 439 11.84 17.77 -33.23
C GLY A 439 12.20 16.45 -33.93
N SER A 440 13.46 16.29 -34.32
CA SER A 440 13.94 15.04 -34.94
C SER A 440 14.36 14.02 -33.86
N PRO A 441 14.09 12.72 -34.06
CA PRO A 441 14.70 11.68 -33.24
C PRO A 441 16.23 11.70 -33.38
N LEU A 442 16.93 11.39 -32.29
CA LEU A 442 18.38 11.25 -32.33
C LEU A 442 18.73 9.88 -32.93
N PRO A 443 19.72 9.81 -33.85
CA PRO A 443 20.22 8.53 -34.36
C PRO A 443 20.96 7.77 -33.26
N SER A 444 21.27 6.49 -33.52
CA SER A 444 22.29 5.78 -32.74
C SER A 444 23.60 6.59 -32.76
N GLU A 445 24.21 6.77 -31.59
CA GLU A 445 25.46 7.51 -31.42
C GLU A 445 26.61 6.51 -31.32
N CYS A 446 27.48 6.51 -32.33
CA CYS A 446 28.54 5.50 -32.46
C CYS A 446 29.91 6.13 -32.71
N ASP A 447 29.98 7.47 -32.74
CA ASP A 447 31.23 8.21 -32.97
C ASP A 447 31.93 8.56 -31.63
N LEU A 448 31.24 8.38 -30.50
CA LEU A 448 31.81 8.50 -29.15
C LEU A 448 32.52 7.22 -28.71
N LYS A 449 33.36 7.34 -27.67
CA LYS A 449 34.03 6.19 -27.02
C LYS A 449 33.02 5.10 -26.62
N ASP A 450 31.95 5.53 -25.95
CA ASP A 450 30.87 4.68 -25.50
C ASP A 450 29.66 4.85 -26.42
N THR A 451 29.34 3.78 -27.15
CA THR A 451 28.27 3.77 -28.15
C THR A 451 26.90 3.66 -27.50
N VAL A 452 25.91 4.36 -28.07
CA VAL A 452 24.51 4.33 -27.62
C VAL A 452 23.61 4.08 -28.82
N GLU A 453 23.21 2.82 -28.97
CA GLU A 453 22.38 2.37 -30.08
C GLU A 453 20.90 2.33 -29.70
N ASN A 454 20.03 2.82 -30.57
CA ASN A 454 18.60 2.79 -30.32
C ASN A 454 18.02 1.39 -30.56
N VAL A 455 17.31 0.84 -29.58
CA VAL A 455 16.46 -0.34 -29.79
C VAL A 455 15.38 0.02 -30.80
N HIS A 456 15.19 -0.78 -31.83
CA HIS A 456 14.22 -0.53 -32.90
C HIS A 456 12.95 -1.35 -32.73
N GLU A 457 13.11 -2.61 -32.28
CA GLU A 457 12.03 -3.58 -32.18
C GLU A 457 12.23 -4.43 -30.92
N ILE A 458 11.13 -4.68 -30.24
CA ILE A 458 11.04 -5.48 -29.03
C ILE A 458 10.22 -6.74 -29.33
N SER A 459 10.75 -7.90 -28.97
CA SER A 459 10.07 -9.20 -29.08
C SER A 459 9.79 -9.76 -27.69
N LEU A 460 8.53 -9.78 -27.32
CA LEU A 460 8.05 -10.19 -26.00
C LEU A 460 8.12 -11.70 -25.81
N SER A 461 8.61 -12.08 -24.65
CA SER A 461 8.59 -13.43 -24.11
C SER A 461 8.39 -13.38 -22.60
N PHE A 462 7.62 -14.33 -22.05
CA PHE A 462 7.25 -14.36 -20.64
C PHE A 462 7.53 -15.73 -20.04
N ASN A 463 7.88 -15.77 -18.76
CA ASN A 463 8.20 -17.02 -18.09
C ASN A 463 6.96 -17.84 -17.71
N ASN A 464 5.84 -17.18 -17.45
CA ASN A 464 4.57 -17.82 -17.07
C ASN A 464 3.57 -17.95 -18.24
N SER A 465 3.95 -17.55 -19.46
CA SER A 465 3.02 -17.53 -20.59
C SER A 465 3.71 -17.85 -21.91
N LYS A 466 2.99 -18.55 -22.80
CA LYS A 466 3.42 -18.80 -24.19
C LYS A 466 3.05 -17.66 -25.14
N LEU A 467 2.45 -16.58 -24.63
CA LEU A 467 2.13 -15.42 -25.43
C LEU A 467 3.40 -14.74 -25.92
N THR A 468 3.37 -14.34 -27.18
CA THR A 468 4.44 -13.60 -27.84
C THR A 468 3.83 -12.39 -28.52
N GLY A 469 4.61 -11.32 -28.64
CA GLY A 469 4.22 -10.11 -29.35
C GLY A 469 5.46 -9.39 -29.83
N VAL A 470 5.34 -8.65 -30.93
CA VAL A 470 6.42 -7.84 -31.47
C VAL A 470 5.87 -6.45 -31.71
N PHE A 471 6.63 -5.43 -31.33
CA PHE A 471 6.32 -4.05 -31.63
C PHE A 471 7.60 -3.24 -31.80
N ASP A 472 7.49 -2.14 -32.55
CA ASP A 472 8.58 -1.21 -32.77
C ASP A 472 8.46 0.01 -31.84
N TYR A 473 9.51 0.81 -31.84
CA TYR A 473 9.59 2.05 -31.06
C TYR A 473 8.47 3.07 -31.35
N LEU A 474 7.74 2.96 -32.47
CA LEU A 474 6.61 3.86 -32.77
C LEU A 474 5.38 3.57 -31.90
N HIS A 475 5.39 2.42 -31.24
CA HIS A 475 4.38 1.95 -30.31
C HIS A 475 4.85 2.01 -28.86
N ASP A 476 6.03 2.56 -28.55
CA ASP A 476 6.61 2.48 -27.22
C ASP A 476 7.05 3.82 -26.63
N HIS A 477 6.34 4.27 -25.58
CA HIS A 477 6.59 5.49 -24.82
C HIS A 477 7.43 5.25 -23.55
N SER A 478 7.92 4.04 -23.33
CA SER A 478 8.91 3.72 -22.29
C SER A 478 10.21 4.51 -22.51
N LYS A 479 11.02 4.59 -21.45
CA LYS A 479 12.41 5.06 -21.53
C LYS A 479 13.26 4.16 -20.66
N TRP A 480 14.07 3.33 -21.29
CA TRP A 480 14.96 2.42 -20.60
C TRP A 480 16.26 2.23 -21.38
N ALA A 481 17.31 1.86 -20.66
CA ALA A 481 18.60 1.52 -21.25
C ALA A 481 19.19 0.28 -20.59
N ILE A 482 19.95 -0.49 -21.35
CA ILE A 482 20.75 -1.60 -20.83
C ILE A 482 22.17 -1.53 -21.38
N SER A 483 23.13 -1.97 -20.60
CA SER A 483 24.48 -2.24 -21.10
C SER A 483 24.46 -3.25 -22.25
N LYS A 484 25.31 -3.09 -23.26
CA LYS A 484 25.42 -4.06 -24.38
C LYS A 484 26.06 -5.40 -23.99
N THR A 485 26.71 -5.47 -22.82
CA THR A 485 27.49 -6.65 -22.40
C THR A 485 27.03 -7.14 -21.04
N SER A 486 27.13 -8.44 -20.81
CA SER A 486 26.78 -9.08 -19.53
C SER A 486 27.80 -8.82 -18.42
N THR A 487 29.01 -8.35 -18.75
CA THR A 487 30.09 -8.09 -17.78
C THR A 487 29.80 -6.89 -16.89
N ALA A 488 28.96 -5.97 -17.35
CA ALA A 488 28.51 -4.81 -16.59
C ALA A 488 26.99 -4.67 -16.71
N PRO A 489 26.19 -5.56 -16.08
CA PRO A 489 24.76 -5.76 -16.38
C PRO A 489 23.89 -4.64 -15.81
N TYR A 490 24.07 -3.44 -16.35
CA TYR A 490 23.30 -2.26 -15.98
C TYR A 490 21.95 -2.26 -16.69
N VAL A 491 20.93 -1.90 -15.93
CA VAL A 491 19.56 -1.67 -16.38
C VAL A 491 19.09 -0.35 -15.82
N CYS A 492 18.56 0.51 -16.69
CA CYS A 492 18.17 1.87 -16.39
C CYS A 492 16.72 2.12 -16.79
N PHE A 493 15.99 2.86 -15.96
CA PHE A 493 14.62 3.29 -16.22
C PHE A 493 14.50 4.78 -15.92
N GLY A 494 13.87 5.54 -16.81
CA GLY A 494 13.79 6.98 -16.65
C GLY A 494 12.68 7.60 -17.44
N ASP A 495 12.86 8.90 -17.69
CA ASP A 495 11.76 9.76 -18.14
C ASP A 495 12.06 10.53 -19.42
N ILE A 496 13.34 10.66 -19.81
CA ILE A 496 13.74 11.52 -20.93
C ILE A 496 13.87 10.77 -22.26
N ASN A 497 13.37 11.37 -23.33
CA ASN A 497 13.42 10.82 -24.68
C ASN A 497 14.73 11.16 -25.40
N ARG A 498 15.17 10.31 -26.34
CA ARG A 498 16.22 10.64 -27.30
C ARG A 498 15.68 11.41 -28.50
N MET A 499 15.14 12.60 -28.25
CA MET A 499 14.66 13.55 -29.26
C MET A 499 15.45 14.87 -29.15
N LYS A 500 15.76 15.53 -30.28
CA LYS A 500 16.48 16.82 -30.27
C LYS A 500 15.83 17.90 -29.37
N SER A 501 14.51 17.89 -29.26
CA SER A 501 13.76 18.81 -28.38
C SER A 501 14.10 18.64 -26.89
N GLN A 502 14.61 17.49 -26.47
CA GLN A 502 14.93 17.21 -25.06
C GLN A 502 16.31 17.73 -24.64
N PHE A 503 17.15 18.23 -25.56
CA PHE A 503 18.43 18.84 -25.17
C PHE A 503 18.25 20.01 -24.21
N LYS A 504 17.18 20.80 -24.39
CA LYS A 504 16.85 21.97 -23.57
C LYS A 504 15.86 21.66 -22.44
N ARG A 505 15.67 20.38 -22.10
CA ARG A 505 14.82 19.97 -20.99
C ARG A 505 15.63 19.18 -19.98
N GLY A 506 15.28 19.34 -18.71
CA GLY A 506 15.79 18.46 -17.68
C GLY A 506 15.10 17.12 -17.73
N GLY A 507 15.71 16.14 -17.08
CA GLY A 507 15.18 14.78 -16.97
C GLY A 507 16.23 13.86 -16.37
N ALA A 508 15.82 12.63 -16.07
CA ALA A 508 16.69 11.67 -15.40
C ALA A 508 16.47 10.23 -15.88
N THR A 509 17.43 9.38 -15.54
CA THR A 509 17.30 7.93 -15.59
C THR A 509 18.02 7.33 -14.39
N THR A 510 17.48 6.25 -13.84
CA THR A 510 18.03 5.57 -12.66
C THR A 510 18.42 4.16 -13.05
N CYS A 511 19.69 3.84 -12.82
CA CYS A 511 20.33 2.59 -13.20
C CYS A 511 20.69 1.75 -11.99
N PHE A 512 20.70 0.43 -12.14
CA PHE A 512 21.26 -0.50 -11.15
C PHE A 512 21.88 -1.71 -11.84
N LYS A 513 22.77 -2.41 -11.15
CA LYS A 513 23.35 -3.66 -11.64
C LYS A 513 22.44 -4.81 -11.24
N ASN A 514 21.84 -5.48 -12.21
CA ASN A 514 21.06 -6.68 -11.95
C ASN A 514 21.16 -7.65 -13.14
N PRO A 515 21.93 -8.75 -13.02
CA PRO A 515 22.13 -9.72 -14.09
C PRO A 515 20.83 -10.36 -14.60
N LEU A 516 19.85 -10.58 -13.71
CA LEU A 516 18.59 -11.22 -14.07
C LEU A 516 17.71 -10.27 -14.89
N VAL A 517 17.50 -9.05 -14.40
CA VAL A 517 16.72 -8.03 -15.11
C VAL A 517 17.42 -7.67 -16.43
N TRP A 518 18.73 -7.49 -16.43
CA TRP A 518 19.52 -7.22 -17.63
C TRP A 518 19.36 -8.32 -18.68
N LYS A 519 19.50 -9.59 -18.29
CA LYS A 519 19.37 -10.73 -19.21
C LYS A 519 18.02 -10.71 -19.91
N HIS A 520 16.93 -10.57 -19.15
CA HIS A 520 15.57 -10.65 -19.70
C HIS A 520 15.14 -9.38 -20.45
N MET A 521 15.72 -8.22 -20.13
CA MET A 521 15.62 -7.03 -20.97
C MET A 521 16.36 -7.23 -22.30
N ASN A 522 17.57 -7.80 -22.25
CA ASN A 522 18.39 -8.03 -23.44
C ASN A 522 17.77 -9.07 -24.39
N GLU A 523 17.14 -10.13 -23.85
CA GLU A 523 16.40 -11.13 -24.62
C GLU A 523 15.21 -10.53 -25.40
N TRP A 524 14.67 -9.40 -24.94
CA TRP A 524 13.59 -8.68 -25.63
C TRP A 524 14.08 -7.78 -26.76
N VAL A 525 15.37 -7.45 -26.85
CA VAL A 525 15.93 -6.63 -27.93
C VAL A 525 16.02 -7.47 -29.21
N SER A 526 15.06 -7.29 -30.13
CA SER A 526 15.00 -8.02 -31.41
C SER A 526 15.83 -7.34 -32.49
N LYS A 527 15.75 -6.01 -32.57
CA LYS A 527 16.42 -5.21 -33.60
C LYS A 527 16.92 -3.91 -33.01
N VAL A 528 18.04 -3.43 -33.54
CA VAL A 528 18.69 -2.18 -33.15
C VAL A 528 18.93 -1.33 -34.40
N ASP A 529 18.80 -0.01 -34.28
CA ASP A 529 19.09 0.90 -35.37
C ASP A 529 20.58 0.88 -35.72
N LYS A 530 20.88 0.75 -37.01
CA LYS A 530 22.25 0.84 -37.51
C LYS A 530 22.83 2.21 -37.19
N CYS A 531 24.08 2.24 -36.75
CA CYS A 531 24.88 3.46 -36.74
C CYS A 531 24.83 4.13 -38.12
N GLY A 532 24.40 5.39 -38.17
CA GLY A 532 24.29 6.10 -39.43
C GLY A 532 25.67 6.36 -40.03
N LYS A 533 25.99 5.80 -41.21
CA LYS A 533 27.22 6.13 -41.97
C LYS A 533 27.29 7.61 -42.41
N LEU A 534 26.27 8.42 -42.13
CA LEU A 534 26.08 9.75 -42.71
C LEU A 534 26.99 10.84 -42.14
N TRP A 535 27.47 10.74 -40.89
CA TRP A 535 28.39 11.75 -40.34
C TRP A 535 29.83 11.58 -40.83
N SER A 536 30.27 10.34 -41.07
CA SER A 536 31.62 10.05 -41.60
C SER A 536 31.83 10.52 -43.05
N LEU A 537 30.78 10.56 -43.87
CA LEU A 537 30.86 11.01 -45.28
C LEU A 537 30.77 12.53 -45.41
N LEU A 538 29.96 13.20 -44.57
CA LEU A 538 29.85 14.66 -44.56
C LEU A 538 31.11 15.35 -43.99
N THR A 539 31.77 14.75 -42.99
CA THR A 539 33.05 15.26 -42.47
C THR A 539 34.22 15.07 -43.43
N GLN A 540 34.18 14.08 -44.35
CA GLN A 540 35.16 13.97 -45.43
C GLN A 540 34.93 14.95 -46.59
N HIS A 541 33.69 15.42 -46.80
CA HIS A 541 33.38 16.40 -47.84
C HIS A 541 33.47 17.86 -47.40
N LEU A 542 33.40 18.15 -46.09
CA LEU A 542 33.61 19.50 -45.56
C LEU A 542 35.08 19.81 -45.23
N ASN A 543 35.95 18.78 -45.21
CA ASN A 543 37.41 18.91 -45.03
C ASN A 543 38.21 18.72 -46.34
N ARG A 544 37.53 18.66 -47.49
CA ARG A 544 38.11 18.79 -48.83
C ARG A 544 37.56 20.05 -49.47
#